data_AF-A0A1X4I7B9-F1
#
_entry.id   AF-A0A1X4I7B9-F1
#
_cell.length_a   1.000
_cell.length_b   1.000
_cell.length_c   1.000
_cell.angle_alpha   90.00
_cell.angle_beta   90.00
_cell.angle_gamma   90.00
#
_symmetry.space_group_name_H-M   'P 1'
#
loop_
_entity.id
_entity.type
_entity.pdbx_description
1 polymer ?
#
loop_
_entity_poly.entity_id
_entity_poly.type
_entity_poly.pdbx_seq_one_letter_code
_entity_poly.pdbx_strand_id
1 'polypeptide(L)' 'MTGPAAPDGEYAVVVPTLGRPGLGRCLRALAEADGPGPARVVVVDDRPDTAGASLTAAVP' A
#
# COMPACT_ATOMS: atom_id res chain seq x y z
N MET A 1 8.48 -6.83 -12.42
CA MET A 1 9.21 -7.36 -11.25
C MET A 1 8.22 -8.16 -10.43
N THR A 2 8.15 -9.47 -10.64
CA THR A 2 7.32 -10.34 -9.80
C THR A 2 8.27 -11.15 -8.94
N GLY A 3 8.09 -11.08 -7.62
CA GLY A 3 8.87 -11.88 -6.66
C GLY A 3 8.45 -13.35 -6.68
N PRO A 4 9.17 -14.24 -5.96
CA PRO A 4 8.76 -15.62 -5.79
C PRO A 4 7.37 -15.70 -5.12
N ALA A 5 6.59 -16.70 -5.52
CA ALA A 5 5.29 -16.97 -4.90
C ALA A 5 5.48 -17.37 -3.43
N ALA A 6 4.75 -16.72 -2.53
CA ALA A 6 4.82 -17.04 -1.11
C ALA A 6 4.16 -18.41 -0.83
N PRO A 7 4.70 -19.17 0.13
CA PRO A 7 4.28 -20.56 0.39
C PRO A 7 2.80 -20.73 0.77
N ASP A 8 2.11 -19.66 1.24
CA ASP A 8 0.69 -19.67 1.60
C ASP A 8 -0.17 -18.69 0.79
N GLY A 9 0.33 -18.20 -0.36
CA GLY A 9 -0.33 -17.15 -1.12
C GLY A 9 -0.30 -15.78 -0.43
N GLU A 10 0.51 -15.64 0.63
CA GLU A 10 0.75 -14.38 1.32
C GLU A 10 1.38 -13.35 0.38
N TYR A 11 0.86 -12.13 0.36
CA TYR A 11 1.38 -11.10 -0.51
C TYR A 11 1.40 -9.74 0.16
N ALA A 12 2.33 -8.90 -0.29
CA ALA A 12 2.37 -7.49 0.03
C ALA A 12 1.90 -6.67 -1.16
N VAL A 13 1.15 -5.60 -0.91
CA VAL A 13 0.79 -4.60 -1.91
C VAL A 13 1.65 -3.36 -1.69
N VAL A 14 2.43 -2.99 -2.71
CA VAL A 14 3.26 -1.78 -2.69
C VAL A 14 2.55 -0.70 -3.49
N VAL A 15 2.22 0.43 -2.86
CA VAL A 15 1.53 1.57 -3.48
C VAL A 15 2.52 2.74 -3.62
N PRO A 16 3.12 2.95 -4.81
CA PRO A 16 3.93 4.14 -5.05
C PRO A 16 3.05 5.37 -5.16
N THR A 17 3.44 6.45 -4.48
CA THR A 17 2.68 7.70 -4.45
C THR A 17 3.55 8.90 -4.83
N LEU A 18 3.06 9.71 -5.76
CA LEU A 18 3.62 11.02 -6.12
C LEU A 18 2.63 12.09 -5.65
N GLY A 19 2.95 12.86 -4.62
CA GLY A 19 2.09 13.95 -4.11
C GLY A 19 0.76 13.50 -3.46
N ARG A 20 0.45 12.21 -3.48
CA ARG A 20 -0.69 11.49 -2.87
C ARG A 20 -2.14 11.87 -3.24
N PRO A 21 -2.48 12.54 -4.37
CA PRO A 21 -3.87 12.52 -4.83
C PRO A 21 -4.25 11.08 -5.21
N GLY A 22 -5.34 10.57 -4.63
CA GLY A 22 -5.88 9.22 -4.95
C GLY A 22 -5.48 8.09 -4.00
N LEU A 23 -4.55 8.30 -3.06
CA LEU A 23 -4.17 7.24 -2.10
C LEU A 23 -5.39 6.71 -1.31
N GLY A 24 -6.24 7.61 -0.80
CA GLY A 24 -7.43 7.21 -0.04
C GLY A 24 -8.40 6.34 -0.87
N ARG A 25 -8.56 6.65 -2.17
CA ARG A 25 -9.38 5.84 -3.08
C ARG A 25 -8.76 4.45 -3.31
N CYS A 26 -7.45 4.39 -3.48
CA CYS A 26 -6.74 3.12 -3.67
C CYS A 26 -6.84 2.23 -2.42
N LEU A 27 -6.59 2.78 -1.23
CA LEU A 27 -6.70 2.03 0.03
C LEU A 27 -8.12 1.55 0.29
N ARG A 28 -9.13 2.38 0.00
CA ARG A 28 -10.54 1.97 0.10
C ARG A 28 -10.87 0.82 -0.83
N ALA A 29 -10.44 0.89 -2.09
CA ALA A 29 -10.67 -0.20 -3.04
C ALA A 29 -9.97 -1.50 -2.60
N LEU A 30 -8.80 -1.40 -1.96
CA LEU A 30 -8.10 -2.55 -1.41
C LEU A 30 -8.86 -3.18 -0.23
N ALA A 31 -9.44 -2.35 0.64
CA ALA A 31 -10.24 -2.80 1.77
C ALA A 31 -11.60 -3.39 1.36
N GLU A 32 -12.16 -2.95 0.23
CA GLU A 32 -13.42 -3.44 -0.33
C GLU A 32 -13.24 -4.63 -1.30
N ALA A 33 -12.00 -5.07 -1.55
CA ALA A 33 -11.72 -6.15 -2.49
C ALA A 33 -12.12 -7.53 -1.94
N ASP A 34 -12.66 -8.37 -2.81
CA ASP A 34 -13.00 -9.75 -2.48
C ASP A 34 -11.74 -10.64 -2.40
N GLY A 35 -11.78 -11.64 -1.50
CA GLY A 35 -10.74 -12.65 -1.34
C GLY A 35 -9.76 -12.37 -0.19
N PRO A 36 -8.67 -13.15 -0.09
CA PRO A 36 -7.67 -12.96 0.95
C PRO A 36 -6.99 -11.59 0.81
N GLY A 37 -7.05 -10.77 1.87
CA GLY A 37 -6.36 -9.50 1.93
C GLY A 37 -4.83 -9.66 1.96
N PRO A 38 -4.07 -8.60 1.62
CA PRO A 38 -2.62 -8.64 1.72
C PRO A 38 -2.17 -8.71 3.18
N ALA A 39 -1.08 -9.44 3.45
CA ALA A 39 -0.47 -9.44 4.77
C ALA A 39 0.22 -8.12 5.12
N ARG A 40 0.52 -7.30 4.09
CA ARG A 40 1.13 -5.98 4.28
C ARG A 40 0.77 -5.03 3.15
N VAL A 41 0.46 -3.79 3.49
CA VAL A 41 0.40 -2.67 2.55
C VAL A 41 1.58 -1.75 2.82
N VAL A 42 2.42 -1.54 1.81
CA VAL A 42 3.58 -0.64 1.88
C VAL A 42 3.29 0.58 1.02
N VAL A 43 3.17 1.75 1.63
CA VAL A 43 2.98 3.00 0.89
C VAL A 43 4.32 3.68 0.70
N VAL A 44 4.76 3.83 -0.54
CA VAL A 44 6.02 4.50 -0.89
C VAL A 44 5.72 5.98 -1.13
N ASP A 45 6.32 6.84 -0.34
CA ASP A 45 6.29 8.30 -0.55
C ASP A 45 7.47 8.70 -1.43
N ASP A 46 7.22 8.98 -2.70
CA ASP A 46 8.24 9.39 -3.67
C ASP A 46 8.29 10.92 -3.81
N ARG A 47 8.18 11.63 -2.68
CA ARG A 47 8.33 13.10 -2.65
C ARG A 47 9.78 13.47 -2.37
N PRO A 48 10.35 14.41 -3.14
CA PRO A 48 11.73 14.87 -2.93
C PRO A 48 11.90 15.63 -1.60
N ASP A 49 10.82 16.15 -1.03
CA ASP A 49 10.81 16.90 0.20
C ASP A 49 10.21 16.06 1.35
N THR A 50 11.07 15.67 2.30
CA THR A 50 10.71 14.87 3.48
C THR A 50 9.98 15.69 4.55
N ALA A 51 9.70 16.98 4.30
CA ALA A 51 8.98 17.86 5.22
C ALA A 51 7.51 17.44 5.49
N GLY A 52 6.96 16.47 4.74
CA GLY A 52 5.65 15.90 5.03
C GLY A 52 5.71 14.83 6.12
N ALA A 53 4.93 14.98 7.18
CA ALA A 53 4.85 13.99 8.25
C ALA A 53 4.53 12.57 7.72
N SER A 54 5.25 11.56 8.22
CA SER A 54 4.97 10.16 7.90
C SER A 54 3.55 9.79 8.29
N LEU A 55 2.87 9.05 7.40
CA LEU A 55 1.54 8.52 7.68
C LEU A 55 1.67 7.40 8.72
N THR A 56 1.27 7.65 9.96
CA THR A 56 1.28 6.65 11.06
C THR A 56 -0.06 5.92 11.20
N ALA A 57 -0.97 6.06 10.23
CA ALA A 57 -2.30 5.47 10.29
C ALA A 57 -2.21 3.94 10.33
N ALA A 58 -2.88 3.34 11.32
CA ALA A 58 -3.22 1.93 11.28
C ALA A 58 -4.27 1.73 10.18
N VAL A 59 -3.96 0.89 9.19
CA VAL A 59 -4.92 0.44 8.19
C VAL A 59 -5.73 -0.69 8.83
N PRO A 60 -7.07 -0.55 8.95
CA PRO A 60 -7.94 -1.58 9.51
C PRO A 60 -8.01 -2.84 8.64
#